data_AF-A0A7Y4CQC7-F1
#
_entry.id   AF-A0A7Y4CQC7-F1
#
_cell.length_a   1.000
_cell.length_b   1.000
_cell.length_c   1.000
_cell.angle_alpha   90.00
_cell.angle_beta   90.00
_cell.angle_gamma   90.00
#
_symmetry.space_group_name_H-M   'P 1'
#
loop_
_entity.id
_entity.type
_entity.pdbx_description
1 polymer ?
#
loop_
_entity_poly.entity_id
_entity_poly.type
_entity_poly.pdbx_seq_one_letter_code
_entity_poly.pdbx_strand_id
1 'polypeptide(L)'
;MKYREMSKNYIFRELECQMTKEEVAELCFKTVRTVTGWDEGKPIPPECKRLMRMAKGRELSVSDDWVQFKMLYDSMELPTGQVVRPQQILAGIALLGIQSELEIKTSTHLLGLARAIASIKK
;
A
#
# COMPACT_ATOMS: atom_id res chain seq x y z
N MET A 1 24.71 -14.18 -26.12
CA MET A 1 23.37 -13.89 -25.56
C MET A 1 22.94 -12.52 -26.07
N LYS A 2 21.83 -12.39 -26.81
CA LYS A 2 21.31 -11.07 -27.19
C LYS A 2 20.74 -10.43 -25.91
N TYR A 3 21.48 -9.51 -25.31
CA TYR A 3 20.92 -8.61 -24.31
C TYR A 3 19.87 -7.78 -25.05
N ARG A 4 18.59 -8.15 -24.89
CA ARG A 4 17.49 -7.23 -25.22
C ARG A 4 17.74 -6.03 -24.33
N GLU A 5 17.98 -4.85 -24.91
CA GLU A 5 17.99 -3.62 -24.12
C GLU A 5 16.65 -3.53 -23.41
N MET A 6 16.64 -3.87 -22.12
CA MET A 6 15.42 -3.84 -21.32
C MET A 6 15.13 -2.37 -21.08
N SER A 7 14.21 -1.82 -21.87
CA SER A 7 13.80 -0.44 -21.69
C SER A 7 13.21 -0.27 -20.28
N LYS A 8 13.32 0.94 -19.74
CA LYS A 8 12.69 1.28 -18.45
C LYS A 8 11.20 0.96 -18.43
N ASN A 9 10.53 1.03 -19.58
CA ASN A 9 9.12 0.73 -19.73
C ASN A 9 8.83 -0.77 -19.69
N TYR A 10 9.71 -1.61 -20.27
CA TYR A 10 9.60 -3.06 -20.14
C TYR A 10 9.75 -3.49 -18.67
N ILE A 11 10.74 -2.93 -17.96
CA ILE A 11 10.92 -3.15 -16.52
C ILE A 11 9.68 -2.72 -15.75
N PHE A 12 9.15 -1.53 -16.04
CA PHE A 12 7.94 -1.01 -15.41
C PHE A 12 6.72 -1.92 -15.63
N ARG A 13 6.50 -2.43 -16.86
CA ARG A 13 5.33 -3.27 -17.14
C ARG A 13 5.48 -4.68 -16.55
N GLU A 14 6.59 -5.33 -16.84
CA GLU A 14 6.80 -6.76 -16.59
C GLU A 14 7.26 -7.03 -15.15
N LEU A 15 8.21 -6.24 -14.63
CA LEU A 15 8.82 -6.49 -13.33
C LEU A 15 8.12 -5.71 -12.22
N GLU A 16 7.80 -4.44 -12.48
CA GLU A 16 7.08 -3.62 -11.51
C GLU A 16 5.58 -3.97 -11.54
N CYS A 17 4.87 -3.68 -12.62
CA CYS A 17 3.42 -3.91 -12.68
C CYS A 17 3.03 -5.39 -12.85
N GLN A 18 3.94 -6.27 -13.26
CA GLN A 18 3.64 -7.70 -13.51
C GLN A 18 2.36 -7.88 -14.34
N MET A 19 2.27 -7.12 -15.43
CA MET A 19 1.15 -7.17 -16.37
C MET A 19 1.63 -7.70 -17.71
N THR A 20 0.80 -8.50 -18.39
CA THR A 20 1.08 -8.89 -19.77
C THR A 20 0.83 -7.71 -20.72
N LYS A 21 1.27 -7.83 -21.98
CA LYS A 21 1.05 -6.77 -22.97
C LYS A 21 -0.44 -6.63 -23.32
N GLU A 22 -1.15 -7.74 -23.28
CA GLU A 22 -2.58 -7.87 -23.55
C GLU A 22 -3.40 -7.20 -22.45
N GLU A 23 -3.07 -7.47 -21.17
CA GLU A 23 -3.71 -6.83 -20.03
C GLU A 23 -3.52 -5.31 -20.05
N VAL A 24 -2.32 -4.83 -20.38
CA VAL A 24 -2.06 -3.38 -20.49
C VAL A 24 -2.80 -2.77 -21.68
N ALA A 25 -2.86 -3.48 -22.80
CA ALA A 25 -3.56 -3.03 -24.00
C ALA A 25 -5.06 -2.83 -23.72
N GLU A 26 -5.68 -3.80 -23.04
CA GLU A 26 -7.08 -3.72 -22.60
C GLU A 26 -7.28 -2.58 -21.59
N LEU A 27 -6.46 -2.53 -20.54
CA LEU A 27 -6.56 -1.52 -19.48
C LEU A 27 -6.41 -0.09 -20.01
N CYS A 28 -5.51 0.13 -20.96
CA CYS A 28 -5.20 1.45 -21.50
C CYS A 28 -6.02 1.81 -22.75
N PHE A 29 -6.92 0.92 -23.20
CA PHE A 29 -7.67 1.04 -24.45
C PHE A 29 -6.73 1.28 -25.66
N LYS A 30 -5.63 0.53 -25.73
CA LYS A 30 -4.62 0.59 -26.81
C LYS A 30 -4.45 -0.77 -27.48
N THR A 31 -3.72 -0.79 -28.59
CA THR A 31 -3.36 -2.04 -29.27
C THR A 31 -2.11 -2.67 -28.67
N VAL A 32 -1.99 -4.00 -28.74
CA VAL A 32 -0.79 -4.74 -28.30
C VAL A 32 0.49 -4.26 -29.02
N ARG A 33 0.36 -3.79 -30.26
CA ARG A 33 1.47 -3.13 -30.99
C ARG A 33 1.95 -1.84 -30.32
N THR A 34 1.01 -1.03 -29.81
CA THR A 34 1.34 0.20 -29.08
C THR A 34 2.10 -0.11 -27.80
N VAL A 35 1.62 -1.12 -27.03
CA VAL A 35 2.29 -1.58 -25.80
C VAL A 35 3.66 -2.18 -26.10
N THR A 36 3.80 -2.94 -27.20
CA THR A 36 5.11 -3.45 -27.64
C THR A 36 6.07 -2.31 -27.99
N GLY A 37 5.58 -1.26 -28.64
CA GLY A 37 6.39 -0.06 -28.90
C GLY A 37 6.82 0.65 -27.61
N TRP A 38 6.00 0.62 -26.55
CA TRP A 38 6.39 1.15 -25.25
C TRP A 38 7.54 0.36 -24.62
N ASP A 39 7.45 -0.98 -24.66
CA ASP A 39 8.51 -1.88 -24.19
C ASP A 39 9.81 -1.72 -24.99
N GLU A 40 9.72 -1.29 -26.25
CA GLU A 40 10.87 -0.95 -27.10
C GLU A 40 11.46 0.44 -26.82
N GLY A 41 10.88 1.20 -25.88
CA GLY A 41 11.40 2.49 -25.42
C GLY A 41 10.57 3.71 -25.80
N LYS A 42 9.46 3.56 -26.55
CA LYS A 42 8.54 4.68 -26.78
C LYS A 42 7.90 5.13 -25.46
N PRO A 43 7.67 6.43 -25.24
CA PRO A 43 7.08 6.91 -24.00
C PRO A 43 5.68 6.32 -23.78
N ILE A 44 5.43 5.79 -22.58
CA ILE A 44 4.08 5.43 -22.13
C ILE A 44 3.37 6.72 -21.68
N PRO A 45 2.15 7.00 -22.15
CA PRO A 45 1.34 8.11 -21.66
C PRO A 45 1.20 8.08 -20.12
N PRO A 46 1.27 9.23 -19.43
CA PRO A 46 1.21 9.29 -17.97
C PRO A 46 -0.10 8.69 -17.42
N GLU A 47 -1.21 8.82 -18.13
CA GLU A 47 -2.51 8.24 -17.78
C GLU A 47 -2.44 6.71 -17.80
N CYS A 48 -1.78 6.13 -18.81
CA CYS A 48 -1.61 4.68 -18.93
C CYS A 48 -0.69 4.14 -17.82
N LYS A 49 0.40 4.86 -17.49
CA LYS A 49 1.25 4.52 -16.32
C LYS A 49 0.49 4.56 -15.02
N ARG A 50 -0.46 5.49 -14.89
CA ARG A 50 -1.30 5.62 -13.69
C ARG A 50 -2.30 4.47 -13.60
N LEU A 51 -3.01 4.17 -14.69
CA LEU A 51 -3.94 3.04 -14.75
C LEU A 51 -3.24 1.73 -14.38
N MET A 52 -2.04 1.47 -14.92
CA MET A 52 -1.25 0.27 -14.59
C MET A 52 -0.90 0.18 -13.08
N ARG A 53 -0.62 1.31 -12.43
CA ARG A 53 -0.38 1.35 -10.98
C ARG A 53 -1.66 1.11 -10.18
N MET A 54 -2.77 1.73 -10.57
CA MET A 54 -4.07 1.56 -9.91
C MET A 54 -4.59 0.12 -10.03
N ALA A 55 -4.52 -0.48 -11.22
CA ALA A 55 -5.00 -1.84 -11.47
C ALA A 55 -4.28 -2.90 -10.63
N LYS A 56 -3.00 -2.65 -10.30
CA LYS A 56 -2.20 -3.54 -9.44
C LYS A 56 -2.22 -3.12 -7.97
N GLY A 57 -3.11 -2.20 -7.60
CA GLY A 57 -3.28 -1.73 -6.23
C GLY A 57 -2.05 -1.03 -5.66
N ARG A 58 -1.16 -0.51 -6.51
CA ARG A 58 0.07 0.21 -6.11
C ARG A 58 -0.17 1.66 -5.72
N GLU A 59 -1.33 2.21 -6.07
CA GLU A 59 -1.77 3.57 -5.75
C GLU A 59 -2.93 3.49 -4.74
N LEU A 60 -2.79 4.14 -3.58
CA LEU A 60 -3.75 4.06 -2.46
C LEU A 60 -4.95 4.98 -2.63
N SER A 61 -4.71 6.21 -3.11
CA SER A 61 -5.74 7.22 -3.32
C SER A 61 -5.19 8.33 -4.22
N VAL A 62 -6.12 9.15 -4.73
CA VAL A 62 -5.81 10.39 -5.47
C VAL A 62 -5.62 11.58 -4.53
N SER A 63 -5.98 11.47 -3.24
CA SER A 63 -5.79 12.54 -2.26
C SER A 63 -4.32 12.78 -1.97
N ASP A 64 -3.97 14.06 -1.75
CA ASP A 64 -2.62 14.49 -1.37
C ASP A 64 -2.15 13.85 -0.06
N ASP A 65 -3.07 13.45 0.83
CA ASP A 65 -2.75 12.75 2.09
C ASP A 65 -2.04 11.40 1.88
N TRP A 66 -2.23 10.79 0.71
CA TRP A 66 -1.63 9.50 0.36
C TRP A 66 -0.39 9.65 -0.53
N VAL A 67 0.07 10.88 -0.77
CA VAL A 67 1.30 11.14 -1.52
C VAL A 67 2.48 10.47 -0.82
N GLN A 68 3.33 9.80 -1.60
CA GLN A 68 4.49 9.00 -1.16
C GLN A 68 4.15 7.70 -0.41
N PHE A 69 2.88 7.42 -0.09
CA PHE A 69 2.50 6.09 0.34
C PHE A 69 2.47 5.15 -0.87
N LYS A 70 3.09 3.98 -0.76
CA LYS A 70 3.10 2.97 -1.83
C LYS A 70 2.60 1.65 -1.31
N MET A 71 1.82 0.94 -2.12
CA MET A 71 1.47 -0.45 -1.82
C MET A 71 2.49 -1.39 -2.44
N LEU A 72 3.09 -2.21 -1.57
CA LEU A 72 4.04 -3.27 -1.87
C LEU A 72 3.35 -4.61 -1.66
N TYR A 73 2.48 -5.01 -2.59
CA TYR A 73 1.78 -6.30 -2.61
C TYR A 73 1.01 -6.63 -1.30
N ASP A 74 1.68 -7.18 -0.28
CA ASP A 74 1.15 -7.53 1.04
C ASP A 74 1.41 -6.48 2.12
N SER A 75 2.06 -5.37 1.80
CA SER A 75 2.52 -4.36 2.75
C SER A 75 2.43 -2.94 2.18
N MET A 76 2.54 -1.93 3.05
CA MET A 76 2.49 -0.52 2.70
C MET A 76 3.82 0.15 3.04
N GLU A 77 4.45 0.79 2.05
CA GLU A 77 5.59 1.68 2.25
C GLU A 77 5.08 3.07 2.66
N LEU A 78 5.54 3.54 3.82
CA LEU A 78 5.28 4.88 4.34
C LEU A 78 6.19 5.92 3.65
N PRO A 79 5.85 7.22 3.73
CA PRO A 79 6.73 8.31 3.26
C PRO A 79 8.13 8.30 3.89
N THR A 80 8.26 7.70 5.08
CA THR A 80 9.54 7.50 5.78
C THR A 80 10.40 6.39 5.18
N GLY A 81 9.90 5.66 4.18
CA GLY A 81 10.53 4.46 3.60
C GLY A 81 10.35 3.20 4.46
N GLN A 82 9.63 3.27 5.57
CA GLN A 82 9.31 2.10 6.39
C GLN A 82 8.20 1.27 5.76
N VAL A 83 8.32 -0.05 5.85
CA VAL A 83 7.31 -0.98 5.34
C VAL A 83 6.46 -1.50 6.50
N VAL A 84 5.14 -1.35 6.38
CA VAL A 84 4.15 -1.69 7.40
C VAL A 84 3.26 -2.81 6.89
N ARG A 85 3.15 -3.89 7.68
CA ARG A 85 2.24 -5.00 7.41
C ARG A 85 0.82 -4.69 7.89
N PRO A 86 -0.22 -5.34 7.34
CA PRO A 86 -1.61 -5.12 7.76
C PRO A 86 -1.84 -5.23 9.27
N GLN A 87 -1.20 -6.20 9.94
CA GLN A 87 -1.30 -6.35 11.39
C GLN A 87 -0.73 -5.16 12.18
N GLN A 88 0.32 -4.52 11.68
CA GLN A 88 0.90 -3.34 12.32
C GLN A 88 -0.01 -2.12 12.16
N ILE A 89 -0.74 -2.02 11.05
CA ILE A 89 -1.79 -1.00 10.86
C ILE A 89 -2.91 -1.22 11.87
N LEU A 90 -3.40 -2.46 12.01
CA LEU A 90 -4.43 -2.81 13.00
C LEU A 90 -3.96 -2.52 14.43
N ALA A 91 -2.72 -2.85 14.76
CA ALA A 91 -2.13 -2.55 16.06
C ALA A 91 -2.06 -1.04 16.31
N GLY A 92 -1.68 -0.25 15.30
CA GLY A 92 -1.66 1.21 15.38
C GLY A 92 -3.05 1.79 15.66
N ILE A 93 -4.08 1.32 14.94
CA ILE A 93 -5.48 1.73 15.16
C ILE A 93 -5.93 1.34 16.58
N ALA A 94 -5.62 0.12 17.03
CA ALA A 94 -5.94 -0.33 18.37
C ALA A 94 -5.27 0.53 19.45
N LEU A 95 -3.98 0.87 19.28
CA LEU A 95 -3.25 1.73 20.23
C LEU A 95 -3.80 3.15 20.27
N LEU A 96 -4.19 3.71 19.13
CA LEU A 96 -4.89 5.01 19.08
C LEU A 96 -6.25 4.95 19.77
N GLY A 97 -6.95 3.81 19.68
CA GLY A 97 -8.20 3.56 20.41
C GLY A 97 -8.00 3.37 21.93
N ILE A 98 -6.90 2.72 22.34
CA ILE A 98 -6.57 2.47 23.75
C ILE A 98 -6.29 3.77 24.52
N GLN A 99 -5.82 4.81 23.83
CA GLN A 99 -5.67 6.15 24.41
C GLN A 99 -7.01 6.87 24.62
N SER A 100 -8.16 6.24 24.38
CA SER A 100 -9.44 6.88 24.70
C SER A 100 -9.55 7.12 26.21
N GLU A 101 -9.93 8.36 26.58
CA GLU A 101 -10.13 8.78 27.96
C GLU A 101 -11.08 7.83 28.73
N LEU A 102 -11.96 7.16 28.00
CA LEU A 102 -12.90 6.16 28.51
C LEU A 102 -12.21 4.90 29.03
N GLU A 103 -11.19 4.39 28.32
CA GLU A 103 -10.39 3.25 28.79
C GLU A 103 -9.54 3.61 30.01
N ILE A 104 -8.97 4.82 30.05
CA ILE A 104 -8.22 5.29 31.21
C ILE A 104 -9.13 5.37 32.44
N LYS A 105 -10.33 5.95 32.30
CA LYS A 105 -11.33 6.02 33.38
C LYS A 105 -11.76 4.63 33.85
N THR A 106 -12.05 3.73 32.92
CA THR A 106 -12.51 2.36 33.23
C THR A 106 -11.40 1.56 33.89
N SER A 107 -10.18 1.60 33.36
CA SER A 107 -9.01 0.92 33.94
C SER A 107 -8.69 1.44 35.34
N THR A 108 -8.77 2.77 35.56
CA THR A 108 -8.55 3.37 36.87
C THR A 108 -9.61 2.91 37.89
N HIS A 109 -10.88 2.84 37.47
CA HIS A 109 -11.97 2.36 38.32
C HIS A 109 -11.80 0.88 38.67
N LEU A 110 -11.50 0.03 37.68
CA LEU A 110 -11.26 -1.40 37.89
C LEU A 110 -10.09 -1.66 38.84
N LEU A 111 -8.98 -0.93 38.68
CA LEU A 111 -7.85 -1.01 39.61
C LEU A 111 -8.22 -0.58 41.03
N GLY A 112 -9.06 0.45 41.17
CA GLY A 112 -9.58 0.89 42.46
C GLY A 112 -10.40 -0.20 43.15
N LEU A 113 -11.34 -0.81 42.42
CA LEU A 113 -12.16 -1.92 42.92
C LEU A 113 -11.30 -3.15 43.27
N ALA A 114 -10.35 -3.53 42.42
CA ALA A 114 -9.47 -4.65 42.66
C ALA A 114 -8.64 -4.47 43.95
N ARG A 115 -8.13 -3.25 44.20
CA ARG A 115 -7.42 -2.92 45.44
C ARG A 115 -8.32 -2.99 46.67
N ALA A 116 -9.56 -2.50 46.58
CA ALA A 116 -10.53 -2.58 47.66
C ALA A 116 -10.86 -4.05 48.00
N ILE A 117 -11.13 -4.88 46.99
CA ILE A 117 -11.36 -6.32 47.16
C ILE A 117 -10.15 -7.00 47.80
N ALA A 118 -8.93 -6.69 47.33
CA ALA A 118 -7.71 -7.23 47.91
C ALA A 118 -7.51 -6.83 49.38
N SER A 119 -7.94 -5.62 49.76
CA SER A 119 -7.90 -5.16 51.16
C SER A 119 -8.93 -5.83 52.06
N ILE A 120 -10.10 -6.23 51.51
CA ILE A 120 -11.15 -6.93 52.24
C ILE A 120 -10.80 -8.43 52.41
N LYS A 121 -10.10 -9.01 51.44
CA LYS A 121 -9.66 -10.42 51.47
C LYS A 121 -8.44 -10.68 52.37
N LYS A 122 -7.87 -9.63 52.96
CA LYS A 122 -6.70 -9.68 53.84
C LYS A 122 -7.14 -9.71 55.30
#